data_AF-A0A3P7NUK4-F1
#
_entry.id   AF-A0A3P7NUK4-F1
#
_cell.length_a   1.000
_cell.length_b   1.000
_cell.length_c   1.000
_cell.angle_alpha   90.00
_cell.angle_beta   90.00
_cell.angle_gamma   90.00
#
_symmetry.space_group_name_H-M   'P 1'
#
loop_
_entity.id
_entity.type
_entity.pdbx_description
1 polymer ?
#
loop_
_entity_poly.entity_id
_entity_poly.type
_entity_poly.pdbx_seq_one_letter_code
_entity_poly.pdbx_strand_id
1 'polypeptide(L)'
;MSVSYVDDISDGSGFFIILKLLARWKGSLYKLVWVDLLAYLIIYYLINALYWFVLNSDQQDTFHVMVAYCEEIGTQIPVSFVLGFFVSGVIGRWFQTFVYIPWLNEITYTVMVCAELCAVR
;
A
#
# COMPACT_ATOMS: atom_id res chain seq x y z
N MET A 1 -11.23 0.38 -9.50
CA MET A 1 -11.29 -0.84 -10.33
C MET A 1 -10.21 -1.79 -9.84
N SER A 2 -10.51 -3.07 -9.67
CA SER A 2 -9.53 -4.11 -9.32
C SER A 2 -8.43 -4.19 -10.38
N VAL A 3 -7.22 -4.50 -9.95
CA VAL A 3 -6.05 -4.65 -10.82
C VAL A 3 -5.65 -6.12 -10.81
N SER A 4 -5.96 -6.84 -11.88
CA SER A 4 -5.53 -8.21 -12.10
C SER A 4 -4.18 -8.21 -12.81
N TYR A 5 -3.19 -8.87 -12.21
CA TYR A 5 -1.83 -8.99 -12.76
C TYR A 5 -1.38 -10.46 -12.85
N VAL A 6 -2.34 -11.39 -12.77
CA VAL A 6 -2.09 -12.85 -12.73
C VAL A 6 -1.43 -13.33 -14.04
N ASP A 7 -1.94 -12.88 -15.19
CA ASP A 7 -1.39 -13.25 -16.51
C ASP A 7 0.03 -12.71 -16.72
N ASP A 8 0.37 -11.57 -16.12
CA ASP A 8 1.73 -11.01 -16.21
C ASP A 8 2.76 -11.81 -15.40
N ILE A 9 2.31 -12.59 -14.40
CA ILE A 9 3.16 -13.44 -13.56
C ILE A 9 3.33 -14.82 -14.20
N SER A 10 2.35 -15.32 -14.95
CA SER A 10 2.42 -16.66 -15.55
C SER A 10 3.43 -16.78 -16.69
N ASP A 11 3.73 -15.66 -17.38
CA ASP A 11 4.51 -15.67 -18.63
C ASP A 11 6.04 -15.49 -18.45
N GLY A 12 6.56 -15.26 -17.24
CA GLY A 12 7.91 -14.69 -17.06
C GLY A 12 8.92 -15.50 -16.25
N SER A 13 10.21 -15.20 -16.45
CA SER A 13 11.31 -15.62 -15.56
C SER A 13 11.44 -14.66 -14.37
N GLY A 14 11.63 -15.22 -13.17
CA GLY A 14 11.32 -14.57 -11.88
C GLY A 14 11.78 -13.12 -11.66
N PHE A 15 13.04 -12.78 -11.98
CA PHE A 15 13.58 -11.44 -11.70
C PHE A 15 12.94 -10.33 -12.56
N PHE A 16 12.69 -10.61 -13.84
CA PHE A 16 12.09 -9.63 -14.76
C PHE A 16 10.61 -9.35 -14.44
N ILE A 17 9.89 -10.31 -13.84
CA ILE A 17 8.51 -10.12 -13.41
C ILE A 17 8.41 -9.03 -12.34
N ILE A 18 9.29 -9.05 -11.33
CA ILE A 18 9.27 -8.09 -10.23
C ILE A 18 9.52 -6.68 -10.77
N LEU A 19 10.52 -6.50 -11.64
CA LEU A 19 10.79 -5.22 -12.28
C LEU A 19 9.61 -4.73 -13.14
N LYS A 20 8.98 -5.63 -13.90
CA LYS A 20 7.78 -5.33 -14.71
C LYS A 20 6.61 -4.89 -13.84
N LEU A 21 6.41 -5.50 -12.67
CA LEU A 21 5.35 -5.14 -11.72
C LEU A 21 5.63 -3.80 -11.03
N LEU A 22 6.89 -3.52 -10.62
CA LEU A 22 7.26 -2.23 -10.05
C LEU A 22 7.07 -1.08 -11.06
N ALA A 23 7.41 -1.30 -12.33
CA ALA A 23 7.30 -0.28 -13.38
C ALA A 23 5.85 0.04 -13.80
N ARG A 24 4.85 -0.76 -13.39
CA ARG A 24 3.45 -0.51 -13.73
C ARG A 24 2.91 0.70 -12.96
N TRP A 25 2.14 1.57 -13.61
CA TRP A 25 1.58 2.78 -12.98
C TRP A 25 0.17 2.59 -12.39
N LYS A 26 -0.69 1.81 -13.06
CA LYS A 26 -2.09 1.61 -12.64
C LYS A 26 -2.16 0.71 -11.40
N GLY A 27 -2.62 1.28 -10.28
CA GLY A 27 -2.72 0.56 -9.00
C GLY A 27 -1.38 0.36 -8.27
N SER A 28 -0.34 1.07 -8.70
CA SER A 28 0.98 1.00 -8.07
C SER A 28 1.08 1.86 -6.83
N LEU A 29 1.96 1.46 -5.90
CA LEU A 29 2.27 2.18 -4.67
C LEU A 29 2.73 3.62 -4.97
N TYR A 30 3.45 3.84 -6.07
CA TYR A 30 3.89 5.19 -6.47
C TYR A 30 2.70 6.13 -6.69
N LYS A 31 1.64 5.66 -7.35
CA LYS A 31 0.43 6.47 -7.57
C LYS A 31 -0.33 6.75 -6.28
N LEU A 32 -0.16 5.92 -5.26
CA LEU A 32 -0.78 6.13 -3.95
C LEU A 32 0.01 7.13 -3.09
N VAL A 33 1.34 7.05 -3.11
CA VAL A 33 2.22 7.75 -2.15
C VAL A 33 2.86 9.02 -2.72
N TRP A 34 2.77 9.28 -4.03
CA TRP A 34 3.50 10.41 -4.65
C TRP A 34 3.21 11.78 -4.04
N VAL A 35 1.98 12.04 -3.58
CA VAL A 35 1.62 13.34 -2.96
C VAL A 35 2.31 13.48 -1.61
N ASP A 36 2.28 12.43 -0.77
CA ASP A 36 2.94 12.42 0.53
C ASP A 36 4.46 12.52 0.39
N LEU A 37 5.03 11.83 -0.61
CA LEU A 37 6.45 11.91 -0.93
C LEU A 37 6.86 13.32 -1.37
N LEU A 38 6.07 13.96 -2.23
CA LEU A 38 6.35 15.31 -2.70
C LEU A 38 6.24 16.32 -1.56
N ALA A 39 5.23 16.20 -0.70
CA ALA A 39 5.10 17.03 0.49
C ALA A 39 6.29 16.86 1.45
N TYR A 40 6.73 15.62 1.69
CA TYR A 40 7.91 15.32 2.49
C TYR A 40 9.18 15.97 1.92
N LEU A 41 9.41 15.82 0.61
CA LEU A 41 10.57 16.42 -0.06
C LEU A 41 10.55 17.95 0.02
N ILE A 42 9.39 18.58 -0.19
CA ILE A 42 9.26 20.04 -0.10
C ILE A 42 9.65 20.52 1.30
N ILE A 43 9.12 19.90 2.35
CA ILE A 43 9.43 20.28 3.73
C ILE A 43 10.91 20.04 4.04
N TYR A 44 11.45 18.90 3.62
CA TYR A 44 12.87 18.56 3.82
C TYR A 44 13.79 19.59 3.17
N TYR A 45 13.56 19.92 1.90
CA TYR A 45 14.37 20.91 1.20
C TYR A 45 14.17 22.32 1.75
N LEU A 46 12.98 22.66 2.24
CA LEU A 46 12.72 23.93 2.91
C LEU A 46 13.56 24.06 4.19
N ILE A 47 13.58 23.03 5.04
CA ILE A 47 14.42 23.02 6.25
C ILE A 47 15.90 23.12 5.89
N ASN A 48 16.35 22.38 4.87
CA ASN A 48 17.73 22.45 4.40
C ASN A 48 18.11 23.84 3.86
N ALA A 49 17.18 24.50 3.14
CA ALA A 49 17.38 25.87 2.67
C ALA A 49 17.44 26.87 3.84
N LEU A 50 16.59 26.73 4.86
CA LEU A 50 16.65 27.56 6.06
C LEU A 50 17.99 27.39 6.80
N TYR A 51 18.48 26.16 6.91
CA TYR A 51 19.79 25.87 7.52
C TYR A 51 20.92 26.61 6.79
N TRP A 52 20.95 26.56 5.45
CA TRP A 52 22.00 27.18 4.65
C TRP A 52 21.91 28.71 4.54
N PHE A 53 20.71 29.27 4.38
CA PHE A 53 20.55 30.69 4.03
C PHE A 53 20.21 31.61 5.21
N VAL A 54 19.68 31.07 6.31
CA VAL A 54 19.14 31.89 7.42
C VAL A 54 19.92 31.72 8.71
N LEU A 55 20.47 30.53 8.97
CA LEU A 55 20.99 30.17 10.29
C LEU A 55 22.45 30.59 10.50
N ASN A 56 22.71 31.33 11.59
CA ASN A 56 24.06 31.70 12.03
C ASN A 56 24.79 30.52 12.69
N SER A 57 26.12 30.61 12.85
CA SER A 57 26.98 29.53 13.39
C SER A 57 26.45 28.94 14.71
N ASP A 58 26.12 29.79 15.69
CA ASP A 58 25.68 29.33 17.01
C ASP A 58 24.30 28.64 16.96
N GLN A 59 23.46 29.05 16.02
CA GLN A 59 22.13 28.46 15.82
C GLN A 59 22.22 27.12 15.07
N GLN A 60 23.23 26.94 14.21
CA GLN A 60 23.50 25.66 13.55
C GLN A 60 23.90 24.59 14.56
N ASP A 61 24.71 24.92 15.56
CA ASP A 61 25.09 23.99 16.63
C ASP A 61 23.87 23.52 17.43
N THR A 62 22.95 24.44 17.74
CA THR A 62 21.70 24.11 18.42
C THR A 62 20.79 23.21 17.55
N PHE A 63 20.75 23.47 16.24
CA PHE A 63 19.99 22.64 15.30
C PHE A 63 20.52 21.20 15.23
N HIS A 64 21.85 21.01 15.24
CA HIS A 64 22.46 19.68 15.28
C HIS A 64 22.03 18.86 16.50
N VAL A 65 21.98 19.49 17.67
CA VAL A 65 21.49 18.83 18.90
C VAL A 65 20.02 18.42 18.76
N MET A 66 19.18 19.26 18.16
CA MET A 66 17.77 18.92 17.93
C MET A 66 17.60 17.75 16.95
N VAL A 67 18.38 17.72 15.87
CA VAL A 67 18.32 16.62 14.89
C VAL A 67 18.74 15.30 15.54
N ALA A 68 19.82 15.30 16.32
CA ALA A 68 20.27 14.12 17.04
C ALA A 68 19.21 13.60 18.04
N TYR A 69 18.53 14.51 18.74
CA TYR A 69 17.44 14.16 19.64
C TYR A 69 16.24 13.52 18.90
N CYS A 70 15.87 14.07 17.74
CA CYS A 70 14.80 13.51 16.90
C CYS A 70 15.13 12.12 16.37
N GLU A 71 16.39 11.87 16.00
CA GLU A 71 16.87 10.56 15.55
C GLU A 71 16.73 9.51 16.67
N GLU A 72 17.14 9.86 17.89
CA GLU A 72 17.01 8.97 19.05
C GLU A 72 15.54 8.57 19.28
N ILE A 73 14.61 9.54 19.31
CA ILE A 73 13.17 9.27 19.47
C ILE A 73 12.63 8.40 18.33
N GLY A 74 13.04 8.66 17.09
CA GLY A 74 12.56 7.93 15.92
C GLY A 74 12.87 6.43 15.98
N THR A 75 14.00 6.06 16.58
CA THR A 75 14.41 4.64 16.71
C THR A 75 13.69 3.89 17.84
N GLN A 76 13.13 4.59 18.82
CA GLN A 76 12.51 3.98 20.01
C GLN A 76 11.16 3.33 19.71
N ILE A 77 10.44 3.77 18.68
CA ILE A 77 9.10 3.26 18.36
C ILE A 77 9.23 2.23 17.21
N PRO A 78 8.91 0.94 17.42
CA PRO A 78 8.94 -0.06 16.37
C PRO A 78 7.73 0.08 15.44
N VAL A 79 7.70 1.13 14.61
CA VAL A 79 6.58 1.45 13.71
C VAL A 79 6.28 0.28 12.76
N SER A 80 7.32 -0.39 12.26
CA SER A 80 7.19 -1.53 11.36
C SER A 80 6.39 -2.68 11.97
N PHE A 81 6.54 -2.91 13.29
CA PHE A 81 5.78 -3.94 14.01
C PHE A 81 4.29 -3.60 14.03
N VAL A 82 3.95 -2.38 14.48
CA VAL A 82 2.56 -1.91 14.58
C VAL A 82 1.89 -1.89 13.21
N LEU A 83 2.59 -1.39 12.19
CA LEU A 83 2.09 -1.38 10.81
C LEU A 83 1.82 -2.80 10.31
N GLY A 84 2.68 -3.77 10.64
CA GLY A 84 2.49 -5.18 10.30
C GLY A 84 1.20 -5.77 10.88
N PHE A 85 0.90 -5.53 12.15
CA PHE A 85 -0.39 -5.95 12.75
C PHE A 85 -1.58 -5.27 12.11
N PHE A 86 -1.46 -3.95 11.91
CA PHE A 86 -2.53 -3.15 11.32
C PHE A 86 -2.89 -3.66 9.91
N VAL A 87 -1.89 -3.81 9.03
CA VAL A 87 -2.08 -4.27 7.66
C VAL A 87 -2.64 -5.69 7.63
N SER A 88 -2.13 -6.59 8.47
CA SER A 88 -2.64 -7.97 8.56
C SER A 88 -4.13 -8.00 8.94
N GLY A 89 -4.55 -7.16 9.90
CA GLY A 89 -5.96 -7.03 10.29
C GLY A 89 -6.83 -6.47 9.17
N VAL A 90 -6.37 -5.44 8.46
CA VAL A 90 -7.10 -4.84 7.33
C VAL A 90 -7.28 -5.84 6.19
N ILE A 91 -6.23 -6.57 5.81
CA ILE A 91 -6.28 -7.59 4.76
C ILE A 91 -7.25 -8.72 5.15
N GLY A 92 -7.19 -9.18 6.40
CA GLY A 92 -8.11 -10.21 6.91
C GLY A 92 -9.57 -9.80 6.75
N ARG A 93 -9.92 -8.58 7.18
CA ARG A 93 -11.30 -8.05 7.06
C ARG A 93 -11.72 -7.85 5.59
N TRP A 94 -10.80 -7.37 4.75
CA TRP A 94 -11.06 -7.21 3.32
C TRP A 94 -11.40 -8.55 2.67
N PHE A 95 -10.64 -9.60 2.97
CA PHE A 95 -10.91 -10.93 2.43
C PHE A 95 -12.22 -11.52 2.96
N GLN A 96 -12.54 -11.36 4.24
CA GLN A 96 -13.84 -11.77 4.79
C GLN A 96 -15.02 -11.07 4.10
N THR A 97 -14.86 -9.78 3.77
CA THR A 97 -15.87 -9.02 3.03
C THR A 97 -16.03 -9.56 1.60
N PHE A 98 -14.92 -9.94 0.95
CA PHE A 98 -14.95 -10.53 -0.39
C PHE A 98 -15.68 -11.87 -0.42
N VAL A 99 -15.45 -12.75 0.56
CA VAL A 99 -16.14 -14.05 0.67
C VAL A 99 -17.63 -13.91 0.96
N TYR A 100 -18.03 -12.84 1.64
CA TYR A 100 -19.44 -12.58 1.96
C TYR A 100 -20.28 -12.16 0.74
N ILE A 101 -19.65 -11.81 -0.39
CA ILE A 101 -20.36 -11.49 -1.63
C ILE A 101 -21.01 -12.79 -2.15
N PRO A 102 -22.36 -12.87 -2.21
CA PRO A 102 -23.03 -14.10 -2.58
C PRO A 102 -22.85 -14.40 -4.07
N TRP A 103 -22.48 -15.64 -4.38
CA TRP A 103 -22.43 -16.14 -5.76
C TRP A 103 -23.76 -16.80 -6.10
N LEU A 104 -24.35 -16.43 -7.24
CA LEU A 104 -25.63 -16.99 -7.70
C LEU A 104 -25.50 -18.39 -8.31
N ASN A 105 -24.29 -18.94 -8.41
CA ASN A 105 -24.03 -20.20 -9.10
C ASN A 105 -24.87 -21.35 -8.55
N GLU A 106 -24.85 -21.56 -7.23
CA GLU A 106 -25.59 -22.68 -6.62
C GLU A 106 -27.11 -22.53 -6.78
N ILE A 107 -27.66 -21.34 -6.50
CA ILE A 107 -29.09 -21.06 -6.65
C ILE A 107 -29.53 -21.28 -8.11
N THR A 108 -28.70 -20.87 -9.07
CA THR A 108 -28.99 -21.03 -10.50
C THR A 108 -29.05 -22.51 -10.90
N TYR A 109 -28.09 -23.33 -10.46
CA TYR A 109 -28.11 -24.77 -10.72
C TYR A 109 -29.32 -25.45 -10.08
N THR A 110 -29.66 -25.09 -8.83
CA THR A 110 -30.84 -25.64 -8.14
C THR A 110 -32.13 -25.29 -8.89
N VAL A 111 -32.29 -24.04 -9.31
CA VAL A 111 -33.48 -23.61 -10.06
C VAL A 111 -33.56 -24.30 -11.43
N MET A 112 -32.45 -24.47 -12.13
CA MET A 112 -32.40 -25.16 -13.43
C MET A 112 -32.87 -26.61 -13.32
N VAL A 113 -32.35 -27.36 -12.35
CA VAL A 113 -32.75 -28.76 -12.11
C VAL A 113 -34.23 -28.84 -11.71
N CYS A 114 -34.70 -27.95 -10.83
CA CYS A 114 -36.11 -27.89 -10.46
C CYS A 114 -37.02 -27.57 -11.65
N ALA A 115 -36.62 -26.68 -12.55
CA ALA A 115 -37.39 -26.32 -13.74
C ALA A 115 -37.49 -27.50 -14.74
N GLU A 116 -36.40 -28.22 -14.99
CA GLU A 116 -36.43 -29.42 -15.85
C GLU A 116 -37.30 -30.54 -15.25
N LEU A 117 -37.20 -30.78 -13.94
CA LEU A 117 -38.06 -31.76 -13.26
C LEU A 117 -39.55 -31.40 -13.33
N CYS A 118 -39.88 -30.11 -13.34
CA CYS A 118 -41.26 -29.63 -13.47
C CYS A 118 -41.76 -29.70 -14.93
N ALA A 119 -40.87 -29.59 -15.93
CA ALA A 119 -41.23 -29.68 -17.34
C ALA A 119 -41.39 -31.13 -17.86
N VAL A 120 -40.73 -32.10 -17.21
CA VAL A 120 -40.81 -33.53 -17.56
C VAL A 120 -42.01 -34.23 -16.88
N ARG A 121 -42.69 -33.54 -15.95
CA ARG A 121 -43.89 -34.02 -15.26
C ARG A 121 -45.15 -33.45 -15.87
#